data_AF-A0A433L911-F1
#
_entry.id   AF-A0A433L911-F1
#
_cell.length_a   1.000
_cell.length_b   1.000
_cell.length_c   1.000
_cell.angle_alpha   90.00
_cell.angle_beta   90.00
_cell.angle_gamma   90.00
#
_symmetry.space_group_name_H-M   'P 1'
#
loop_
_entity.id
_entity.type
_entity.pdbx_description
1 polymer ?
#
loop_
_entity_poly.entity_id
_entity_poly.type
_entity_poly.pdbx_seq_one_letter_code
_entity_poly.pdbx_strand_id
1 'polypeptide(L)'
;MKHQQGAALVIVMGLLSAALLVGVASMRSALVDERLAGNFRAYVQAQMVEESLLVAVASHHHTTQRDALFTRLSEVLGSGDHYQLQEKQLAELLGAGTLEVLSSHLPFTQKTADGNPQANSLAVAIKKLDSKRMAVTVSRHGQAGTQSDTPSQAQLVFVQMDAEPRWHLNSFH
;
A
#
# COMPACT_ATOMS: atom_id res chain seq x y z
N MET A 1 -51.19 10.53 -50.16
CA MET A 1 -49.73 10.50 -49.88
C MET A 1 -49.39 10.60 -48.38
N LYS A 2 -50.07 9.85 -47.48
CA LYS A 2 -49.95 10.03 -46.01
C LYS A 2 -49.11 8.96 -45.27
N HIS A 3 -48.79 7.83 -45.91
CA HIS A 3 -48.09 6.69 -45.28
C HIS A 3 -46.55 6.85 -45.19
N GLN A 4 -45.94 7.66 -46.06
CA GLN A 4 -44.47 7.79 -46.11
C GLN A 4 -43.90 8.64 -44.96
N GLN A 5 -44.69 9.59 -44.44
CA GLN A 5 -44.28 10.44 -43.31
C GLN A 5 -44.19 9.65 -41.98
N GLY A 6 -45.01 8.61 -41.79
CA GLY A 6 -44.96 7.76 -40.60
C GLY A 6 -43.73 6.83 -40.58
N ALA A 7 -43.35 6.28 -41.74
CA ALA A 7 -42.16 5.42 -41.86
C ALA A 7 -40.86 6.20 -41.64
N ALA A 8 -40.77 7.41 -42.19
CA ALA A 8 -39.61 8.28 -41.99
C ALA A 8 -39.40 8.64 -40.51
N LEU A 9 -40.49 8.90 -39.77
CA LEU A 9 -40.42 9.19 -38.33
C LEU A 9 -39.83 8.01 -37.54
N VAL A 10 -40.26 6.78 -37.83
CA VAL A 10 -39.75 5.57 -37.15
C VAL A 10 -38.27 5.35 -37.44
N ILE A 11 -37.83 5.58 -38.69
CA ILE A 11 -36.42 5.48 -39.07
C ILE A 11 -35.57 6.51 -38.30
N VAL A 12 -36.02 7.77 -38.26
CA VAL A 12 -35.32 8.83 -37.51
C VAL A 12 -35.28 8.50 -36.02
N MET A 13 -36.38 8.00 -35.46
CA MET A 13 -36.44 7.62 -34.05
C MET A 13 -35.48 6.45 -33.75
N GLY A 14 -35.42 5.44 -34.62
CA GLY A 14 -34.47 4.33 -34.49
C GLY A 14 -33.01 4.77 -34.58
N LEU A 15 -32.68 5.67 -35.52
CA LEU A 15 -31.34 6.25 -35.64
C LEU A 15 -30.97 7.11 -34.42
N LEU A 16 -31.91 7.91 -33.91
CA LEU A 16 -31.72 8.72 -32.71
C LEU A 16 -31.49 7.84 -31.47
N SER A 17 -32.31 6.79 -31.30
CA SER A 17 -32.16 5.83 -30.21
C SER A 17 -30.82 5.09 -30.27
N ALA A 18 -30.39 4.67 -31.47
CA ALA A 18 -29.08 4.04 -31.64
C ALA A 18 -27.93 5.00 -31.29
N ALA A 19 -28.00 6.26 -31.73
CA ALA A 19 -27.01 7.29 -31.40
C ALA A 19 -26.94 7.59 -29.89
N LEU A 20 -28.10 7.65 -29.21
CA LEU A 20 -28.20 7.82 -27.75
C LEU A 20 -27.56 6.66 -26.98
N LEU A 21 -27.82 5.41 -27.39
CA LEU A 21 -27.23 4.23 -26.76
C LEU A 21 -25.71 4.22 -26.89
N VAL A 22 -25.18 4.57 -28.07
CA VAL A 22 -23.74 4.71 -28.28
C VAL A 22 -23.16 5.83 -27.41
N GLY A 23 -23.82 6.99 -27.34
CA GLY A 23 -23.38 8.10 -26.49
C GLY A 23 -23.32 7.76 -25.00
N VAL A 24 -24.34 7.07 -24.48
CA VAL A 24 -24.38 6.61 -23.07
C VAL A 24 -23.33 5.53 -22.81
N ALA A 25 -23.09 4.62 -23.77
CA ALA A 25 -22.04 3.61 -23.67
C ALA A 25 -20.64 4.26 -23.59
N SER A 26 -20.36 5.25 -24.44
CA SER A 26 -19.10 6.00 -24.41
C SER A 26 -18.90 6.74 -23.10
N MET A 27 -19.94 7.40 -22.57
CA MET A 27 -19.86 8.11 -21.28
C MET A 27 -19.62 7.15 -20.11
N ARG A 28 -20.28 5.98 -20.11
CA ARG A 28 -20.05 4.93 -19.10
C ARG A 28 -18.64 4.36 -19.18
N SER A 29 -18.11 4.16 -20.38
CA SER A 29 -16.73 3.71 -20.59
C SER A 29 -15.73 4.73 -20.00
N ALA A 30 -15.90 6.01 -20.29
CA ALA A 30 -15.05 7.07 -19.74
C ALA A 30 -15.10 7.12 -18.21
N LEU A 31 -16.28 6.96 -17.60
CA LEU A 31 -16.42 6.93 -16.15
C LEU A 31 -15.75 5.70 -15.51
N VAL A 32 -15.77 4.55 -16.19
CA VAL A 32 -15.04 3.35 -15.74
C VAL A 32 -13.53 3.60 -15.83
N ASP A 33 -13.04 4.16 -16.93
CA ASP A 33 -11.62 4.48 -17.11
C ASP A 33 -11.12 5.48 -16.06
N GLU A 34 -11.90 6.53 -15.75
CA GLU A 34 -11.58 7.48 -14.68
C GLU A 34 -11.50 6.81 -13.31
N ARG A 35 -12.41 5.88 -13.01
CA ARG A 35 -12.37 5.11 -11.76
C ARG A 35 -11.15 4.21 -11.69
N LEU A 36 -10.79 3.55 -12.79
CA LEU A 36 -9.60 2.70 -12.85
C LEU A 36 -8.33 3.53 -12.69
N ALA A 37 -8.22 4.67 -13.38
CA ALA A 37 -7.11 5.60 -13.24
C ALA A 37 -7.00 6.18 -11.83
N GLY A 38 -8.13 6.52 -11.21
CA GLY A 38 -8.21 6.97 -9.81
C GLY A 38 -7.73 5.90 -8.83
N ASN A 39 -8.18 4.65 -9.00
CA ASN A 39 -7.74 3.52 -8.19
C ASN A 39 -6.25 3.25 -8.34
N PHE A 40 -5.73 3.29 -9.58
CA PHE A 40 -4.30 3.11 -9.84
C PHE A 40 -3.46 4.20 -9.17
N ARG A 41 -3.87 5.47 -9.28
CA ARG A 41 -3.19 6.59 -8.61
C ARG A 41 -3.16 6.41 -7.10
N ALA A 42 -4.28 6.02 -6.50
CA ALA A 42 -4.36 5.80 -5.05
C ALA A 42 -3.50 4.60 -4.61
N TYR A 43 -3.43 3.55 -5.43
CA TYR A 43 -2.53 2.42 -5.20
C TYR A 43 -1.06 2.85 -5.18
N VAL A 44 -0.62 3.57 -6.22
CA VAL A 44 0.78 4.05 -6.34
C VAL A 44 1.14 4.99 -5.19
N GLN A 45 0.25 5.92 -4.83
CA GLN A 45 0.48 6.83 -3.69
C GLN A 45 0.66 6.07 -2.38
N ALA A 46 -0.13 5.02 -2.15
CA ALA A 46 0.00 4.22 -0.94
C ALA A 46 1.30 3.40 -0.95
N GLN A 47 1.71 2.84 -2.09
CA GLN A 47 3.01 2.17 -2.23
C GLN A 47 4.17 3.14 -1.94
N MET A 48 4.11 4.38 -2.42
CA MET A 48 5.14 5.39 -2.12
C MET A 48 5.25 5.71 -0.63
N VAL A 49 4.12 5.70 0.11
CA VAL A 49 4.13 5.89 1.58
C VAL A 49 4.77 4.68 2.28
N GLU A 50 4.48 3.46 1.82
CA GLU A 50 5.09 2.23 2.36
C GLU A 50 6.61 2.22 2.13
N GLU A 51 7.06 2.60 0.93
CA GLU A 51 8.47 2.77 0.59
C GLU A 51 9.13 3.87 1.42
N SER A 52 8.45 5.01 1.59
CA SER A 52 8.94 6.11 2.43
C SER A 52 9.10 5.69 3.88
N LEU A 53 8.20 4.85 4.39
CA LEU A 53 8.29 4.30 5.74
C LEU A 53 9.48 3.33 5.87
N LEU A 54 9.72 2.47 4.89
CA LEU A 54 10.91 1.62 4.87
C LEU A 54 12.21 2.43 4.85
N VAL A 55 12.25 3.49 4.05
CA VAL A 55 13.40 4.42 4.02
C VAL A 55 13.59 5.07 5.39
N ALA A 56 12.51 5.49 6.05
CA ALA A 56 12.58 6.05 7.39
C ALA A 56 13.11 5.03 8.43
N VAL A 57 12.69 3.76 8.34
CA VAL A 57 13.22 2.67 9.20
C VAL A 57 14.69 2.38 8.91
N ALA A 58 15.12 2.49 7.65
CA ALA A 58 16.51 2.28 7.24
C ALA A 58 17.43 3.47 7.53
N SER A 59 16.85 4.66 7.76
CA SER A 59 17.58 5.92 7.88
C SER A 59 18.61 5.89 9.01
N HIS A 60 19.76 6.54 8.76
CA HIS A 60 20.89 6.54 9.68
C HIS A 60 20.57 7.18 11.05
N HIS A 61 19.55 8.06 11.09
CA HIS A 61 19.16 8.76 12.31
C HIS A 61 18.68 7.83 13.44
N HIS A 62 18.18 6.64 13.10
CA HIS A 62 17.54 5.71 14.04
C HIS A 62 18.31 4.40 14.23
N THR A 63 19.59 4.35 13.83
CA THR A 63 20.38 3.09 13.85
C THR A 63 20.48 2.49 15.23
N THR A 64 20.65 3.29 16.28
CA THR A 64 20.82 2.78 17.65
C THR A 64 19.56 2.08 18.15
N GLN A 65 18.39 2.68 17.91
CA GLN A 65 17.09 2.14 18.33
C GLN A 65 16.74 0.89 17.51
N ARG A 66 16.96 0.93 16.20
CA ARG A 66 16.76 -0.20 15.29
C ARG A 66 17.66 -1.38 15.66
N ASP A 67 18.96 -1.14 15.85
CA ASP A 67 19.93 -2.20 16.13
C ASP A 67 19.65 -2.86 17.50
N ALA A 68 19.25 -2.07 18.50
CA ALA A 68 18.81 -2.60 19.80
C ALA A 68 17.54 -3.46 19.68
N LEU A 69 16.57 -3.03 18.87
CA LEU A 69 15.35 -3.78 18.61
C LEU A 69 15.66 -5.09 17.88
N PHE A 70 16.46 -5.05 16.81
CA PHE A 70 16.81 -6.25 16.04
C PHE A 70 17.62 -7.24 16.87
N THR A 71 18.52 -6.77 17.72
CA THR A 71 19.27 -7.65 18.64
C THR A 71 18.31 -8.37 19.58
N ARG A 72 17.38 -7.64 20.22
CA ARG A 72 16.34 -8.25 21.08
C ARG A 72 15.48 -9.25 20.31
N LEU A 73 15.02 -8.90 19.11
CA LEU A 73 14.21 -9.80 18.29
C LEU A 73 15.01 -11.03 17.82
N SER A 74 16.30 -10.90 17.57
CA SER A 74 17.14 -12.02 17.15
C SER A 74 17.28 -13.08 18.24
N GLU A 75 17.22 -12.69 19.52
CA GLU A 75 17.26 -13.59 20.67
C GLU A 75 15.90 -14.26 20.94
N VAL A 76 14.81 -13.54 20.69
CA VAL A 76 13.44 -13.99 21.02
C VAL A 76 12.79 -14.78 19.88
N LEU A 77 13.04 -14.43 18.61
CA LEU A 77 12.39 -15.07 17.46
C LEU A 77 13.16 -16.31 16.98
N GLY A 78 12.41 -17.36 16.63
CA GLY A 78 12.90 -18.47 15.83
C GLY A 78 13.10 -18.07 14.36
N SER A 79 13.92 -18.83 13.62
CA SER A 79 14.09 -18.62 12.19
C SER A 79 12.77 -18.91 11.46
N GLY A 80 12.27 -17.94 10.70
CA GLY A 80 10.97 -18.00 10.02
C GLY A 80 9.85 -17.25 10.73
N ASP A 81 10.01 -16.93 12.02
CA ASP A 81 9.01 -16.19 12.78
C ASP A 81 8.94 -14.72 12.34
N HIS A 82 7.75 -14.14 12.48
CA HIS A 82 7.50 -12.74 12.25
C HIS A 82 7.06 -12.04 13.54
N TYR A 83 7.45 -10.78 13.67
CA TYR A 83 7.04 -9.88 14.73
C TYR A 83 6.46 -8.61 14.12
N GLN A 84 5.21 -8.28 14.44
CA GLN A 84 4.62 -7.01 14.04
C GLN A 84 4.94 -5.93 15.07
N LEU A 85 5.54 -4.82 14.64
CA LEU A 85 5.76 -3.66 15.49
C LEU A 85 4.42 -3.03 15.81
N GLN A 86 4.24 -2.76 17.09
CA GLN A 86 3.14 -1.91 17.54
C GLN A 86 3.40 -0.46 17.15
N GLU A 87 2.33 0.31 16.98
CA GLU A 87 2.39 1.73 16.64
C GLU A 87 3.31 2.54 17.57
N LYS A 88 3.30 2.22 18.87
CA LYS A 88 4.18 2.85 19.87
C LYS A 88 5.66 2.57 19.62
N GLN A 89 6.02 1.32 19.31
CA GLN A 89 7.40 0.92 19.01
C GLN A 89 7.86 1.50 17.68
N LEU A 90 6.94 1.63 16.73
CA LEU A 90 7.19 2.25 15.44
C LEU A 90 7.43 3.76 15.60
N ALA A 91 6.62 4.45 16.39
CA ALA A 91 6.81 5.86 16.72
C ALA A 91 8.12 6.11 17.48
N GLU A 92 8.51 5.19 18.39
CA GLU A 92 9.80 5.25 19.06
C GLU A 92 10.97 5.08 18.08
N LEU A 93 10.82 4.16 17.11
CA LEU A 93 11.84 3.90 16.10
C LEU A 93 11.99 5.04 15.09
N LEU A 94 10.90 5.66 14.62
CA LEU A 94 10.96 6.74 13.61
C LEU A 94 11.04 8.15 14.21
N GLY A 95 10.95 8.28 15.54
CA GLY A 95 10.82 9.56 16.22
C GLY A 95 9.39 10.12 16.16
N ALA A 96 9.07 11.02 17.10
CA ALA A 96 7.76 11.64 17.21
C ALA A 96 7.41 12.44 15.93
N GLY A 97 6.23 12.22 15.37
CA GLY A 97 5.68 12.97 14.23
C GLY A 97 5.94 12.36 12.85
N THR A 98 6.97 11.53 12.66
CA THR A 98 7.26 10.93 11.34
C THR A 98 6.13 10.00 10.87
N LEU A 99 5.59 9.20 11.79
CA LEU A 99 4.48 8.30 11.51
C LEU A 99 3.18 9.05 11.22
N GLU A 100 2.97 10.20 11.87
CA GLU A 100 1.80 11.07 11.66
C GLU A 100 1.86 11.76 10.29
N VAL A 101 3.04 12.24 9.89
CA VAL A 101 3.26 12.79 8.55
C VAL A 101 3.00 11.72 7.49
N LEU A 102 3.58 10.52 7.64
CA LEU A 102 3.39 9.43 6.68
C LEU A 102 1.94 8.95 6.61
N SER A 103 1.25 8.85 7.75
CA SER A 103 -0.16 8.46 7.77
C SER A 103 -1.07 9.51 7.14
N SER A 104 -0.75 10.81 7.26
CA SER A 104 -1.49 11.89 6.61
C SER A 104 -1.41 11.86 5.07
N HIS A 105 -0.36 11.24 4.52
CA HIS A 105 -0.16 11.09 3.08
C HIS A 105 -0.85 9.85 2.48
N LEU A 106 -1.46 9.00 3.30
CA LEU A 106 -2.21 7.86 2.79
C LEU A 106 -3.46 8.34 2.04
N PRO A 107 -3.68 7.90 0.78
CA PRO A 107 -4.82 8.37 -0.02
C PRO A 107 -6.18 7.84 0.48
N PHE A 108 -6.19 6.97 1.50
CA PHE A 108 -7.38 6.32 2.04
C PHE A 108 -7.67 6.69 3.49
N THR A 109 -7.48 7.95 3.90
CA THR A 109 -7.96 8.46 5.22
C THR A 109 -9.49 8.52 5.25
N GLN A 110 -10.16 7.40 4.97
CA GLN A 110 -11.60 7.30 4.99
C GLN A 110 -11.98 6.85 6.39
N LYS A 111 -12.55 7.78 7.16
CA LYS A 111 -13.28 7.46 8.38
C LYS A 111 -14.33 6.42 7.98
N THR A 112 -14.12 5.15 8.32
CA THR A 112 -15.12 4.10 8.09
C THR A 112 -16.43 4.55 8.74
N ALA A 113 -17.57 4.15 8.16
CA ALA A 113 -18.90 4.56 8.64
C ALA A 113 -19.11 4.29 10.16
N ASP A 114 -18.34 3.35 10.73
CA ASP A 114 -18.35 3.00 12.16
C ASP A 114 -17.40 3.84 13.04
N GLY A 115 -16.77 4.88 12.52
CA GLY A 115 -15.92 5.79 13.29
C GLY A 115 -14.63 5.17 13.84
N ASN A 116 -14.29 3.92 13.47
CA ASN A 116 -13.06 3.27 13.88
C ASN A 116 -11.86 3.71 13.00
N PRO A 117 -10.85 4.43 13.53
CA PRO A 117 -9.69 4.88 12.75
C PRO A 117 -8.72 3.75 12.33
N GLN A 118 -9.00 2.48 12.66
CA GLN A 118 -8.05 1.37 12.49
C GLN A 118 -7.93 0.78 11.07
N ALA A 119 -8.80 1.16 10.12
CA ALA A 119 -8.81 0.53 8.80
C ALA A 119 -7.59 0.87 7.92
N ASN A 120 -6.72 1.79 8.35
CA ASN A 120 -5.69 2.35 7.50
C ASN A 120 -4.37 2.63 8.23
N SER A 121 -3.99 1.77 9.18
CA SER A 121 -2.71 1.85 9.86
C SER A 121 -1.60 1.17 9.05
N LEU A 122 -0.44 1.81 9.02
CA LEU A 122 0.80 1.22 8.52
C LEU A 122 1.33 0.26 9.59
N ALA A 123 1.58 -0.98 9.19
CA ALA A 123 2.16 -2.01 10.04
C ALA A 123 3.52 -2.41 9.51
N VAL A 124 4.51 -2.45 10.39
CA VAL A 124 5.84 -2.97 10.07
C VAL A 124 5.95 -4.36 10.66
N ALA A 125 6.30 -5.33 9.84
CA ALA A 125 6.63 -6.68 10.28
C ALA A 125 8.13 -6.93 10.09
N ILE A 126 8.74 -7.54 11.11
CA ILE A 126 10.12 -8.02 11.07
C ILE A 126 10.08 -9.54 11.05
N LYS A 127 10.68 -10.15 10.04
CA LYS A 127 10.84 -11.59 9.92
C LYS A 127 12.29 -11.97 10.12
N LYS A 128 12.56 -12.93 11.01
CA LYS A 128 13.90 -13.51 11.11
C LYS A 128 14.12 -14.51 9.98
N LEU A 129 15.09 -14.23 9.12
CA LEU A 129 15.46 -15.13 8.02
C LEU A 129 16.43 -16.21 8.50
N ASP A 130 17.44 -15.80 9.28
CA ASP A 130 18.35 -16.69 10.00
C ASP A 130 18.98 -15.98 11.20
N SER A 131 19.99 -16.60 11.82
CA SER A 131 20.68 -16.08 13.00
C SER A 131 21.29 -14.69 12.82
N LYS A 132 21.60 -14.26 11.59
CA LYS A 132 22.26 -12.99 11.28
C LYS A 132 21.49 -12.14 10.29
N ARG A 133 20.31 -12.56 9.83
CA ARG A 133 19.51 -11.85 8.82
C ARG A 133 18.09 -11.62 9.29
N MET A 134 17.67 -10.37 9.20
CA MET A 134 16.32 -9.90 9.50
C MET A 134 15.74 -9.23 8.26
N ALA A 135 14.50 -9.56 7.91
CA ALA A 135 13.75 -8.86 6.88
C ALA A 135 12.74 -7.92 7.53
N VAL A 136 12.66 -6.69 7.06
CA VAL A 136 11.64 -5.71 7.42
C VAL A 136 10.72 -5.54 6.22
N THR A 137 9.42 -5.70 6.45
CA THR A 137 8.37 -5.53 5.46
C THR A 137 7.34 -4.54 6.01
N VAL A 138 6.87 -3.63 5.16
CA VAL A 138 5.76 -2.75 5.51
C VAL A 138 4.51 -3.27 4.83
N SER A 139 3.41 -3.25 5.56
CA SER A 139 2.11 -3.70 5.08
C SER A 139 1.02 -2.80 5.65
N ARG A 140 -0.11 -2.73 4.96
CA ARG A 140 -1.29 -2.05 5.49
C ARG A 140 -2.14 -3.03 6.30
N HIS A 141 -2.63 -2.57 7.45
CA HIS A 141 -3.61 -3.34 8.22
C HIS A 141 -4.86 -3.59 7.33
N GLY A 142 -5.20 -4.87 7.11
CA GLY A 142 -6.29 -5.28 6.20
C GLY A 142 -5.84 -5.91 4.85
N GLN A 143 -4.55 -5.89 4.51
CA GLN A 143 -4.03 -6.61 3.33
C GLN A 143 -3.56 -8.05 3.63
N ALA A 144 -3.69 -8.52 4.86
CA ALA A 144 -3.44 -9.90 5.23
C ALA A 144 -4.60 -10.80 4.78
N GLY A 145 -4.69 -11.15 3.50
CA GLY A 145 -5.71 -12.13 3.09
C GLY A 145 -6.00 -12.38 1.61
N THR A 146 -5.37 -11.71 0.65
CA THR A 146 -5.58 -12.07 -0.78
C THR A 146 -4.26 -12.41 -1.45
N GLN A 147 -3.96 -13.70 -1.35
CA GLN A 147 -2.97 -14.44 -2.11
C GLN A 147 -3.27 -14.31 -3.61
N SER A 148 -2.38 -13.68 -4.38
CA SER A 148 -1.65 -14.33 -5.50
C SER A 148 -1.05 -13.36 -6.53
N ASP A 149 -1.41 -12.07 -6.56
CA ASP A 149 -0.91 -11.15 -7.62
C ASP A 149 -0.68 -9.70 -7.13
N THR A 150 -0.28 -9.50 -5.87
CA THR A 150 0.06 -8.15 -5.37
C THR A 150 1.52 -7.83 -5.72
N PRO A 151 1.80 -6.70 -6.41
CA PRO A 151 3.16 -6.26 -6.69
C PRO A 151 3.93 -6.09 -5.38
N SER A 152 5.08 -6.78 -5.30
CA SER A 152 6.21 -6.55 -4.40
C SER A 152 5.92 -5.67 -3.17
N GLN A 153 5.53 -6.30 -2.06
CA GLN A 153 5.70 -5.65 -0.75
C GLN A 153 7.17 -5.26 -0.63
N ALA A 154 7.45 -3.97 -0.54
CA ALA A 154 8.81 -3.50 -0.42
C ALA A 154 9.43 -4.12 0.85
N GLN A 155 10.59 -4.75 0.68
CA GLN A 155 11.27 -5.52 1.71
C GLN A 155 12.72 -5.05 1.82
N LEU A 156 13.15 -4.76 3.04
CA LEU A 156 14.53 -4.45 3.36
C LEU A 156 15.12 -5.59 4.17
N VAL A 157 16.31 -6.06 3.78
CA VAL A 157 17.02 -7.12 4.53
C VAL A 157 18.17 -6.48 5.27
N PHE A 158 18.29 -6.76 6.56
CA PHE A 158 19.37 -6.35 7.43
C PHE A 158 20.21 -7.55 7.80
N VAL A 159 21.53 -7.38 7.80
CA VAL A 159 22.51 -8.42 8.11
C VAL A 159 23.40 -7.94 9.26
N GLN A 160 23.60 -8.80 10.24
CA GLN A 160 24.57 -8.58 11.31
C GLN A 160 25.92 -9.18 10.89
N MET A 161 26.97 -8.35 10.88
CA MET A 161 28.32 -8.80 10.53
C MET A 161 29.06 -9.32 11.77
N ASP A 162 29.95 -10.31 11.61
CA ASP A 162 30.70 -10.87 12.75
C ASP A 162 31.72 -9.89 13.36
N ALA A 163 32.16 -8.89 12.58
CA ALA A 163 33.17 -7.93 13.00
C ALA A 163 32.61 -6.76 13.83
N GLU A 164 31.31 -6.45 13.70
CA GLU A 164 30.64 -5.39 14.45
C GLU A 164 29.20 -5.83 14.78
N PRO A 165 28.73 -5.71 16.04
CA PRO A 165 27.38 -6.10 16.43
C PRO A 165 26.32 -5.08 15.96
N ARG A 166 26.46 -4.57 14.74
CA ARG A 166 25.57 -3.61 14.11
C ARG A 166 24.83 -4.28 12.96
N TRP A 167 23.57 -3.89 12.78
CA TRP A 167 22.75 -4.38 11.70
C TRP A 167 22.90 -3.46 10.49
N HIS A 168 23.37 -4.00 9.37
CA HIS A 168 23.59 -3.25 8.15
C HIS A 168 22.52 -3.60 7.12
N LEU A 169 22.06 -2.61 6.36
CA LEU A 169 21.18 -2.88 5.24
C LEU A 169 21.96 -3.68 4.19
N ASN A 170 21.43 -4.85 3.82
CA ASN A 170 21.92 -5.61 2.69
C ASN A 170 21.58 -4.82 1.43
N SER A 171 22.57 -4.16 0.84
CA SER A 171 22.39 -3.59 -0.49
C SER A 171 22.24 -4.74 -1.48
N PHE A 172 21.08 -4.83 -2.13
CA PHE A 172 20.94 -5.68 -3.30
C PHE A 172 21.79 -5.06 -4.41
N HIS A 173 22.74 -5.84 -4.92
CA HIS A 173 23.62 -5.46 -6.02
C HIS A 173 23.00 -5.82 -7.37
#